data_AF-A0A3D3MUQ4-F1
#
_entry.id   AF-A0A3D3MUQ4-F1
#
_cell.length_a   1.000
_cell.length_b   1.000
_cell.length_c   1.000
_cell.angle_alpha   90.00
_cell.angle_beta   90.00
_cell.angle_gamma   90.00
#
_symmetry.space_group_name_H-M   'P 1'
#
loop_
_entity.id
_entity.type
_entity.pdbx_description
1 polymer ?
#
loop_
_entity_poly.entity_id
_entity_poly.type
_entity_poly.pdbx_seq_one_letter_code
_entity_poly.pdbx_strand_id
1 'polypeptide(L)'
;MNDKNTKKKYIIMSGGTFDYSQRTIEVIADDIEQTILEAGRKIPDVLLEEQQHRYSREIPLEEQYYSSYNRKTMDIMKRAVYILRMAYIYAQRIDWMLSGDDGEDDLVRRLNKELHELKTKYPSGKFTFKKKRVRYDDDYGCFREIPDE
;
A
#
# COMPACT_ATOMS: atom_id res chain seq x y z
N MET A 1 -37.66 -35.62 9.22
CA MET A 1 -37.82 -34.58 10.26
C MET A 1 -36.55 -34.51 11.09
N ASN A 2 -36.15 -33.28 11.43
CA ASN A 2 -35.02 -32.88 12.28
C ASN A 2 -33.64 -32.74 11.60
N ASP A 3 -33.64 -31.78 10.68
CA ASP A 3 -32.70 -30.66 10.64
C ASP A 3 -31.77 -30.52 11.87
N LYS A 4 -30.47 -30.71 11.62
CA LYS A 4 -29.38 -30.05 12.34
C LYS A 4 -28.29 -29.70 11.35
N ASN A 5 -28.65 -29.05 10.23
CA ASN A 5 -27.66 -28.33 9.46
C ASN A 5 -27.37 -27.06 10.27
N THR A 6 -26.48 -27.19 11.26
CA THR A 6 -26.02 -26.09 12.09
C THR A 6 -25.15 -25.20 11.22
N LYS A 7 -25.79 -24.46 10.30
CA LYS A 7 -25.19 -23.32 9.63
C LYS A 7 -24.78 -22.38 10.76
N LYS A 8 -23.49 -22.42 11.11
CA LYS A 8 -22.86 -21.40 11.94
C LYS A 8 -23.25 -20.08 11.29
N LYS A 9 -24.19 -19.39 11.92
CA LYS A 9 -24.63 -18.05 11.56
C LYS A 9 -23.49 -17.14 11.99
N TYR A 10 -22.42 -17.11 11.20
CA TYR A 10 -21.37 -16.11 11.36
C TYR A 10 -22.06 -14.76 11.18
N ILE A 11 -21.99 -13.95 12.22
CA ILE A 11 -22.41 -12.56 12.18
C ILE A 11 -21.40 -11.89 11.25
N ILE A 12 -21.72 -11.87 9.95
CA ILE A 12 -21.03 -11.04 8.96
C ILE A 12 -21.38 -9.60 9.33
N MET A 13 -20.63 -9.03 10.26
CA MET A 13 -20.52 -7.59 10.37
C MET A 13 -19.87 -7.08 9.09
N SER A 14 -20.19 -5.85 8.71
CA SER A 14 -19.86 -5.13 7.46
C SER A 14 -18.35 -5.04 7.09
N GLY A 15 -17.48 -5.82 7.73
CA GLY A 15 -16.01 -5.74 7.67
C GLY A 15 -15.28 -6.72 6.76
N GLY A 16 -16.01 -7.51 5.97
CA GLY A 16 -15.42 -8.58 5.14
C GLY A 16 -15.08 -9.85 5.93
N THR A 17 -14.76 -10.92 5.22
CA THR A 17 -14.34 -12.22 5.76
C THR A 17 -12.96 -12.16 6.44
N PHE A 18 -12.08 -11.27 6.00
CA PHE A 18 -10.72 -11.10 6.52
C PHE A 18 -10.54 -9.89 7.46
N ASP A 19 -11.63 -9.28 7.91
CA ASP A 19 -11.60 -8.14 8.86
C ASP A 19 -10.69 -7.00 8.38
N TYR A 20 -10.77 -6.66 7.09
CA TYR A 20 -9.93 -5.67 6.41
C TYR A 20 -8.40 -5.88 6.49
N SER A 21 -7.91 -7.04 6.93
CA SER A 21 -6.47 -7.33 7.05
C SER A 21 -5.72 -7.16 5.72
N GLN A 22 -6.42 -7.25 4.58
CA GLN A 22 -5.85 -6.97 3.27
C GLN A 22 -5.35 -5.52 3.13
N ARG A 23 -5.93 -4.53 3.84
CA ARG A 23 -5.43 -3.15 3.83
C ARG A 23 -4.01 -3.04 4.37
N THR A 24 -3.62 -3.91 5.31
CA THR A 24 -2.24 -3.93 5.81
C THR A 24 -1.25 -4.26 4.69
N ILE A 25 -1.62 -5.13 3.74
CA ILE A 25 -0.77 -5.45 2.58
C ILE A 25 -0.59 -4.22 1.68
N GLU A 26 -1.67 -3.46 1.47
CA GLU A 26 -1.64 -2.22 0.69
C GLU A 26 -0.75 -1.15 1.36
N VAL A 27 -0.91 -0.92 2.67
CA VAL A 27 -0.08 0.01 3.44
C VAL A 27 1.41 -0.33 3.34
N ILE A 28 1.78 -1.62 3.49
CA ILE A 28 3.18 -2.05 3.34
C ILE A 28 3.69 -1.76 1.91
N ALA A 29 2.85 -1.96 0.88
CA ALA A 29 3.24 -1.65 -0.49
C ALA A 29 3.47 -0.15 -0.71
N ASP A 30 2.61 0.68 -0.13
CA ASP A 30 2.69 2.15 -0.21
C ASP A 30 3.93 2.67 0.54
N ASP A 31 4.25 2.15 1.73
CA ASP A 31 5.45 2.50 2.51
C ASP A 31 6.74 2.19 1.73
N ILE A 32 6.79 1.02 1.07
CA ILE A 32 7.95 0.64 0.24
C ILE A 32 8.03 1.55 -1.00
N GLU A 33 6.91 1.87 -1.64
CA GLU A 33 6.86 2.79 -2.79
C GLU A 33 7.34 4.19 -2.40
N GLN A 34 6.92 4.70 -1.24
CA GLN A 34 7.35 5.97 -0.70
C GLN A 34 8.85 5.97 -0.38
N THR A 35 9.36 4.91 0.25
CA THR A 35 10.79 4.72 0.52
C THR A 35 11.62 4.79 -0.77
N ILE A 36 11.13 4.16 -1.85
CA ILE A 36 11.79 4.22 -3.16
C ILE A 36 11.79 5.65 -3.72
N LEU A 37 10.68 6.38 -3.59
CA LEU A 37 10.54 7.75 -4.09
C LEU A 37 11.48 8.72 -3.37
N GLU A 38 11.61 8.56 -2.05
CA GLU A 38 12.39 9.42 -1.16
C GLU A 38 13.88 9.10 -1.17
N ALA A 39 14.28 7.88 -1.54
CA ALA A 39 15.66 7.41 -1.47
C ALA A 39 16.68 8.43 -2.03
N GLY A 40 17.61 8.85 -1.17
CA GLY A 40 18.68 9.79 -1.50
C GLY A 40 18.24 11.25 -1.71
N ARG A 41 16.97 11.60 -1.45
CA ARG A 41 16.50 13.00 -1.47
C ARG A 41 16.82 13.70 -0.15
N LYS A 42 16.96 15.03 -0.22
CA LYS A 42 16.96 15.87 0.97
C LYS A 42 15.59 15.77 1.64
N ILE A 43 15.58 15.62 2.95
CA ILE A 43 14.38 15.70 3.77
C ILE A 43 13.82 17.14 3.63
N PRO A 44 12.49 17.33 3.49
CA PRO A 44 11.87 18.65 3.47
C PRO A 44 12.31 19.52 4.65
N ASP A 45 12.57 20.81 4.40
CA ASP A 45 13.08 21.73 5.43
C ASP A 45 12.14 21.81 6.64
N VAL A 46 10.82 21.77 6.43
CA VAL A 46 9.81 21.74 7.52
C VAL A 46 10.03 20.56 8.47
N LEU A 47 10.27 19.35 7.93
CA LEU A 47 10.52 18.16 8.75
C LEU A 47 11.88 18.22 9.44
N LEU A 48 12.88 18.86 8.82
CA LEU A 48 14.19 19.08 9.44
C LEU A 48 14.11 20.07 10.61
N GLU A 49 13.34 21.15 10.47
CA GLU A 49 13.08 22.11 11.54
C GLU A 49 12.40 21.43 12.73
N GLU A 50 11.37 20.62 12.49
CA GLU A 50 10.72 19.83 13.54
C GLU A 50 11.69 18.88 14.28
N GLN A 51 12.59 18.22 13.53
CA GLN A 51 13.62 17.36 14.11
C GLN A 51 14.62 18.15 14.96
N GLN A 52 15.10 19.30 14.46
CA GLN A 52 15.99 20.19 15.20
C GLN A 52 15.36 20.64 16.52
N HIS A 53 14.09 21.06 16.48
CA HIS A 53 13.34 21.43 17.69
C HIS A 53 13.21 20.26 18.66
N ARG A 54 12.84 19.07 18.18
CA ARG A 54 12.66 17.87 19.01
C ARG A 54 13.94 17.46 19.74
N TYR A 55 15.08 17.48 19.04
CA TYR A 55 16.36 17.03 19.61
C TYR A 55 17.20 18.17 20.19
N SER A 56 16.77 19.43 20.06
CA SER A 56 17.48 20.61 20.51
C SER A 56 18.95 20.64 20.05
N ARG A 57 19.21 20.18 18.83
CA ARG A 57 20.55 20.12 18.20
C ARG A 57 20.48 20.42 16.71
N GLU A 58 21.60 20.86 16.16
CA GLU A 58 21.78 20.88 14.71
C GLU A 58 21.80 19.46 14.16
N ILE A 59 21.14 19.26 13.03
CA ILE A 59 21.10 17.98 12.33
C ILE A 59 22.29 17.92 11.37
N PRO A 60 23.24 16.97 11.56
CA PRO A 60 24.37 16.77 10.67
C PRO A 60 23.93 16.60 9.22
N LEU A 61 24.76 17.02 8.26
CA LEU A 61 24.44 16.99 6.84
C LEU A 61 23.99 15.59 6.36
N GLU A 62 24.61 14.53 6.89
CA GLU A 62 24.29 13.14 6.56
C GLU A 62 22.88 12.72 7.00
N GLU A 63 22.38 13.29 8.10
CA GLU A 63 21.03 13.04 8.63
C GLU A 63 19.96 13.89 7.92
N GLN A 64 20.34 14.83 7.04
CA GLN A 64 19.40 15.67 6.29
C GLN A 64 18.85 15.01 5.02
N TYR A 65 19.23 13.76 4.75
CA TYR A 65 18.83 13.02 3.57
C TYR A 65 18.17 11.70 3.94
N TYR A 66 17.17 11.30 3.17
CA TYR A 66 16.63 9.95 3.25
C TYR A 66 17.69 8.91 2.87
N SER A 67 17.56 7.72 3.46
CA SER A 67 18.46 6.60 3.19
C SER A 67 18.60 6.35 1.69
N SER A 68 19.84 6.20 1.23
CA SER A 68 20.14 5.83 -0.15
C SER A 68 20.31 4.31 -0.27
N TYR A 69 19.93 3.76 -1.41
CA TYR A 69 20.00 2.33 -1.67
C TYR A 69 20.71 2.06 -2.98
N ASN A 70 21.45 0.94 -3.03
CA ASN A 70 22.02 0.49 -4.29
C ASN A 70 20.93 0.01 -5.27
N ARG A 71 21.27 -0.06 -6.56
CA ARG A 71 20.34 -0.45 -7.62
C ARG A 71 19.67 -1.82 -7.38
N LYS A 72 20.42 -2.81 -6.88
CA LYS A 72 19.87 -4.16 -6.64
C LYS A 72 18.80 -4.13 -5.56
N THR A 73 19.03 -3.40 -4.46
CA THR A 73 18.05 -3.20 -3.39
C THR A 73 16.80 -2.50 -3.91
N MET A 74 16.96 -1.44 -4.70
CA MET A 74 15.83 -0.71 -5.30
C MET A 74 15.00 -1.60 -6.25
N ASP A 75 15.66 -2.46 -7.02
CA ASP A 75 14.98 -3.41 -7.91
C ASP A 75 14.22 -4.49 -7.13
N ILE A 76 14.72 -4.92 -5.96
CA ILE A 76 14.01 -5.81 -5.05
C ILE A 76 12.78 -5.12 -4.47
N MET A 77 12.91 -3.89 -3.96
CA MET A 77 11.78 -3.13 -3.40
C MET A 77 10.69 -2.90 -4.46
N LYS A 78 11.06 -2.55 -5.69
CA LYS A 78 10.12 -2.42 -6.83
C LYS A 78 9.33 -3.71 -7.08
N ARG A 79 10.02 -4.86 -7.07
CA ARG A 79 9.36 -6.17 -7.23
C ARG A 79 8.45 -6.49 -6.04
N ALA A 80 8.86 -6.14 -4.83
CA ALA A 80 8.06 -6.32 -3.63
C ALA A 80 6.73 -5.55 -3.73
N VAL A 81 6.76 -4.27 -4.13
CA VAL A 81 5.54 -3.46 -4.36
C VAL A 81 4.58 -4.16 -5.32
N TYR A 82 5.09 -4.69 -6.44
CA TYR A 82 4.25 -5.39 -7.42
C TYR A 82 3.58 -6.65 -6.83
N ILE A 83 4.36 -7.47 -6.11
CA ILE A 83 3.86 -8.70 -5.49
C ILE A 83 2.84 -8.40 -4.40
N LEU A 84 3.10 -7.41 -3.54
CA LEU A 84 2.19 -7.00 -2.47
C LEU A 84 0.87 -6.46 -3.03
N ARG A 85 0.93 -5.60 -4.06
CA ARG A 85 -0.29 -5.11 -4.72
C ARG A 85 -1.08 -6.24 -5.38
N MET A 86 -0.40 -7.21 -5.98
CA MET A 86 -1.06 -8.42 -6.50
C MET A 86 -1.73 -9.21 -5.37
N ALA A 87 -1.02 -9.45 -4.26
CA ALA A 87 -1.55 -10.16 -3.10
C ALA A 87 -2.78 -9.46 -2.51
N TYR A 88 -2.76 -8.12 -2.42
CA TYR A 88 -3.91 -7.31 -2.00
C TYR A 88 -5.13 -7.53 -2.91
N ILE A 89 -4.96 -7.46 -4.24
CA ILE A 89 -6.05 -7.69 -5.20
C ILE A 89 -6.66 -9.08 -4.99
N TYR A 90 -5.84 -10.12 -4.88
CA TYR A 90 -6.34 -11.47 -4.61
C TYR A 90 -7.11 -11.55 -3.29
N ALA A 91 -6.53 -11.04 -2.20
CA ALA A 91 -7.15 -11.06 -0.89
C ALA A 91 -8.50 -10.32 -0.89
N GLN A 92 -8.54 -9.12 -1.45
CA GLN A 92 -9.74 -8.28 -1.51
C GLN A 92 -10.88 -8.92 -2.34
N ARG A 93 -10.54 -9.55 -3.46
CA ARG A 93 -11.54 -10.16 -4.36
C ARG A 93 -12.13 -11.44 -3.76
N ILE A 94 -11.30 -12.26 -3.13
CA ILE A 94 -11.75 -13.45 -2.40
C ILE A 94 -12.58 -13.04 -1.18
N ASP A 95 -12.18 -11.99 -0.46
CA ASP A 95 -12.91 -11.44 0.68
C ASP A 95 -14.36 -11.05 0.34
N TRP A 96 -14.56 -10.35 -0.79
CA TRP A 96 -15.89 -9.97 -1.26
C TRP A 96 -16.74 -11.16 -1.70
N MET A 97 -16.14 -12.14 -2.38
CA MET A 97 -16.84 -13.37 -2.77
C MET A 97 -17.32 -14.14 -1.53
N LEU A 98 -16.44 -14.32 -0.53
CA LEU A 98 -16.77 -15.06 0.69
C LEU A 98 -17.78 -14.32 1.58
N SER A 99 -17.82 -12.99 1.51
CA SER A 99 -18.79 -12.17 2.24
C SER A 99 -20.18 -12.19 1.60
N GLY A 100 -20.31 -12.71 0.37
CA GLY A 100 -21.57 -12.79 -0.37
C GLY A 100 -21.91 -11.53 -1.16
N ASP A 101 -20.98 -10.57 -1.26
CA ASP A 101 -21.13 -9.34 -2.05
C ASP A 101 -20.91 -9.60 -3.55
N ASP A 102 -20.02 -10.54 -3.88
CA ASP A 102 -19.69 -10.94 -5.25
C ASP A 102 -20.01 -12.44 -5.48
N GLY A 103 -20.48 -12.77 -6.68
CA GLY A 103 -20.54 -14.16 -7.16
C GLY A 103 -19.22 -14.64 -7.78
N GLU A 104 -19.12 -15.93 -8.12
CA GLU A 104 -17.93 -16.52 -8.74
C GLU A 104 -17.57 -15.82 -10.08
N ASP A 105 -18.57 -15.48 -10.90
CA ASP A 105 -18.36 -14.75 -12.15
C ASP A 105 -17.80 -13.34 -11.93
N ASP A 106 -18.27 -12.65 -10.88
CA ASP A 106 -17.77 -11.33 -10.49
C ASP A 106 -16.34 -11.39 -10.00
N LEU A 107 -15.99 -12.40 -9.20
CA LEU A 107 -14.62 -12.67 -8.78
C LEU A 107 -13.69 -12.74 -10.00
N VAL A 108 -14.00 -13.63 -10.95
CA VAL A 108 -13.14 -13.84 -12.13
C VAL A 108 -13.02 -12.57 -12.96
N ARG A 109 -14.14 -11.89 -13.24
CA ARG A 109 -14.16 -10.68 -14.06
C ARG A 109 -13.36 -9.55 -13.44
N ARG A 110 -13.59 -9.26 -12.15
CA ARG A 110 -12.93 -8.13 -11.46
C ARG A 110 -11.46 -8.41 -11.21
N LEU A 111 -11.11 -9.63 -10.80
CA LEU A 111 -9.73 -10.05 -10.62
C LEU A 111 -8.91 -9.87 -11.90
N ASN A 112 -9.42 -10.37 -13.04
CA ASN A 112 -8.72 -10.24 -14.31
C ASN A 112 -8.55 -8.77 -14.73
N LYS A 113 -9.57 -7.94 -14.53
CA LYS A 113 -9.50 -6.50 -14.82
C LYS A 113 -8.38 -5.82 -14.01
N GLU A 114 -8.34 -6.05 -12.70
CA GLU A 114 -7.38 -5.38 -11.82
C GLU A 114 -5.96 -5.90 -11.99
N LEU A 115 -5.77 -7.20 -12.24
CA LEU A 115 -4.45 -7.74 -12.61
C LEU A 115 -3.95 -7.15 -13.93
N HIS A 116 -4.85 -6.88 -14.89
CA HIS A 116 -4.49 -6.20 -16.13
C HIS A 116 -4.09 -4.73 -15.89
N GLU A 117 -4.83 -4.00 -15.07
CA GLU A 117 -4.49 -2.64 -14.66
C GLU A 117 -3.14 -2.59 -13.91
N LEU A 118 -2.90 -3.53 -13.00
CA LEU A 118 -1.63 -3.66 -12.27
C LEU A 118 -0.47 -3.90 -13.24
N LYS A 119 -0.62 -4.82 -14.20
CA LYS A 119 0.38 -5.09 -15.22
C LYS A 119 0.64 -3.88 -16.12
N THR A 120 -0.39 -3.09 -16.40
CA THR A 120 -0.30 -1.85 -17.18
C THR A 120 0.43 -0.76 -16.40
N LYS A 121 0.17 -0.64 -15.09
CA LYS A 121 0.87 0.31 -14.19
C LYS A 121 2.35 -0.07 -14.00
N TYR A 122 2.65 -1.37 -13.94
CA TYR A 122 4.00 -1.89 -13.71
C TYR A 122 4.42 -2.91 -14.79
N PRO A 123 4.70 -2.46 -16.03
CA PRO A 123 5.01 -3.37 -17.13
C PRO A 123 6.37 -4.05 -16.93
N SER A 124 6.33 -5.37 -16.69
CA SER A 124 7.42 -6.36 -16.86
C SER A 124 8.86 -5.83 -16.74
N GLY A 125 9.17 -5.21 -15.60
CA GLY A 125 10.54 -4.79 -15.24
C GLY A 125 10.91 -3.33 -15.53
N LYS A 126 10.04 -2.53 -16.16
CA LYS A 126 10.22 -1.07 -16.28
C LYS A 126 9.32 -0.35 -15.27
N PHE A 127 9.81 -0.26 -14.03
CA PHE A 127 9.15 0.51 -12.98
C PHE A 127 9.48 1.99 -13.16
N THR A 128 8.54 2.76 -13.71
CA THR A 128 8.57 4.22 -13.69
C THR A 128 7.57 4.71 -12.66
N PHE A 129 8.06 5.11 -11.49
CA PHE A 129 7.21 5.79 -10.52
C PHE A 129 6.92 7.20 -11.04
N LYS A 130 5.65 7.49 -11.33
CA LYS A 130 5.23 8.88 -11.46
C LYS A 130 5.49 9.54 -10.10
N LYS A 131 6.26 10.63 -10.08
CA LYS A 131 6.47 11.42 -8.86
C LYS A 131 5.11 11.92 -8.40
N LYS A 132 4.51 11.26 -7.42
CA LYS A 132 3.34 11.79 -6.74
C LYS A 132 3.80 12.81 -5.72
N ARG A 133 3.09 13.94 -5.64
CA ARG A 133 3.29 14.90 -4.56
C ARG A 133 2.55 14.34 -3.35
N VAL A 134 3.23 14.25 -2.22
CA VAL A 134 2.69 13.74 -0.96
C VAL A 134 2.78 14.88 0.06
N ARG A 135 1.73 15.07 0.85
CA ARG A 135 1.73 15.98 2.01
C ARG A 135 1.60 15.15 3.27
N TYR A 136 2.30 15.56 4.33
CA TYR A 136 2.07 14.99 5.64
C TYR A 136 0.69 15.47 6.12
N ASP A 137 -0.15 14.53 6.54
CA ASP A 137 -1.48 14.79 7.06
C ASP A 137 -1.44 14.67 8.59
N ASP A 138 -1.41 15.83 9.25
CA ASP A 138 -1.30 15.97 10.70
C ASP A 138 -2.47 15.27 11.42
N ASP A 139 -3.64 15.17 10.79
CA ASP A 139 -4.85 14.59 11.38
C ASP A 139 -4.78 13.06 11.50
N TYR A 140 -3.98 12.41 10.64
CA TYR A 140 -3.88 10.95 10.57
C TYR A 140 -2.46 10.42 10.83
N GLY A 141 -1.48 11.31 11.04
CA GLY A 141 -0.09 10.95 11.30
C GLY A 141 0.55 10.17 10.15
N CYS A 142 0.11 10.41 8.92
CA CYS A 142 0.59 9.69 7.74
C CYS A 142 0.72 10.60 6.51
N PHE A 143 1.59 10.22 5.58
CA PHE A 143 1.70 10.93 4.30
C PHE A 143 0.52 10.57 3.39
N ARG A 144 -0.19 11.58 2.88
CA ARG A 144 -1.28 11.42 1.90
C ARG A 144 -0.92 12.00 0.55
N GLU A 145 -1.34 11.30 -0.50
CA GLU A 145 -1.21 11.76 -1.87
C GLU A 145 -1.98 13.08 -2.06
N ILE A 146 -1.33 14.08 -2.64
CA ILE A 146 -2.03 15.25 -3.16
C ILE A 146 -2.65 14.82 -4.50
N PRO A 147 -3.97 14.97 -4.68
CA PRO A 147 -4.58 14.77 -5.99
C PRO A 147 -3.90 15.67 -7.03
N ASP A 148 -3.64 15.12 -8.23
CA ASP A 148 -3.20 15.94 -9.35
C ASP A 148 -4.34 16.93 -9.70
N GLU A 149 -4.04 18.23 -9.78
CA GLU A 149 -4.98 19.31 -10.16
C GLU A 149 -5.54 19.13 -11.58
#